data_AF-A0A3Q2WAZ6-F1
#
_entry.id   AF-A0A3Q2WAZ6-F1
#
_cell.length_a   1.000
_cell.length_b   1.000
_cell.length_c   1.000
_cell.angle_alpha   90.00
_cell.angle_beta   90.00
_cell.angle_gamma   90.00
#
_symmetry.space_group_name_H-M   'P 1'
#
loop_
_entity.id
_entity.type
_entity.pdbx_description
1 polymer ?
#
loop_
_entity_poly.entity_id
_entity_poly.type
_entity_poly.pdbx_seq_one_letter_code
_entity_poly.pdbx_strand_id
1 'polypeptide(L)'
;MVIKVFLASSSGSTAIKKKQQDVVGFLEALKVDYTPLDIACNEDNRMWMRQNVPEDKKPANGIPLPPQIFNEESYCGDYDTFFDAKEDNLVYTFLGLPPPPGSKEAEQADKDNIVENGTHAEENLDDTIEGQAEEEEEQEEEDLQSEEEEELRQLEEEEEAEMQEEEEAE
;
A
#
# COMPACT_ATOMS: atom_id res chain seq x y z
N MET A 1 0.61 15.33 -11.52
CA MET A 1 0.37 13.98 -10.99
C MET A 1 1.65 13.21 -11.16
N VAL A 2 2.30 12.90 -10.05
CA VAL A 2 3.50 12.08 -10.00
C VAL A 2 3.29 11.08 -8.87
N ILE A 3 3.21 9.80 -9.21
CA ILE A 3 3.09 8.74 -8.21
C ILE A 3 4.46 8.54 -7.58
N LYS A 4 4.54 8.67 -6.27
CA LYS A 4 5.72 8.34 -5.46
C LYS A 4 5.43 7.05 -4.73
N VAL A 5 6.37 6.11 -4.80
CA VAL A 5 6.27 4.85 -4.07
C VAL A 5 7.47 4.76 -3.16
N PHE A 6 7.23 4.80 -1.85
CA PHE A 6 8.27 4.61 -0.85
C PHE A 6 8.52 3.13 -0.65
N LEU A 7 9.77 2.73 -0.77
CA LEU A 7 10.23 1.35 -0.77
C LEU A 7 11.41 1.21 0.19
N ALA A 8 11.63 0.05 0.80
CA ALA A 8 12.87 -0.35 1.46
C ALA A 8 13.58 -1.41 0.61
N SER A 9 14.60 -1.00 -0.14
CA SER A 9 15.34 -1.91 -1.03
C SER A 9 16.09 -3.01 -0.30
N SER A 10 16.49 -2.76 0.95
CA SER A 10 17.20 -3.69 1.82
C SER A 10 16.38 -4.13 3.04
N SER A 11 15.04 -4.15 2.93
CA SER A 11 14.16 -4.69 3.97
C SER A 11 14.59 -6.11 4.39
N GLY A 12 14.41 -6.45 5.68
CA GLY A 12 14.69 -7.79 6.21
C GLY A 12 13.57 -8.76 5.86
N SER A 13 12.33 -8.29 5.95
CA SER A 13 11.09 -9.03 5.73
C SER A 13 10.93 -9.47 4.28
N THR A 14 10.56 -10.74 4.09
CA THR A 14 10.16 -11.27 2.79
C THR A 14 8.76 -10.77 2.44
N ALA A 15 7.88 -10.63 3.42
CA ALA A 15 6.54 -10.06 3.29
C ALA A 15 6.57 -8.68 2.64
N ILE A 16 7.33 -7.76 3.22
CA ILE A 16 7.47 -6.39 2.72
C ILE A 16 8.05 -6.39 1.31
N LYS A 17 9.05 -7.23 1.01
CA LYS A 17 9.58 -7.36 -0.36
C LYS A 17 8.51 -7.81 -1.35
N LYS A 18 7.69 -8.80 -1.00
CA LYS A 18 6.58 -9.29 -1.85
C LYS A 18 5.55 -8.19 -2.08
N LYS A 19 5.08 -7.52 -1.01
CA LYS A 19 4.11 -6.41 -1.09
C LYS A 19 4.61 -5.28 -2.00
N GLN A 20 5.88 -4.88 -1.84
CA GLN A 20 6.52 -3.87 -2.69
C GLN A 20 6.62 -4.31 -4.16
N GLN A 21 6.99 -5.56 -4.40
CA GLN A 21 7.09 -6.10 -5.76
C GLN A 21 5.73 -6.17 -6.45
N ASP A 22 4.66 -6.50 -5.73
CA ASP A 22 3.31 -6.51 -6.30
C ASP A 22 2.85 -5.09 -6.68
N VAL A 23 3.02 -4.10 -5.79
CA VAL A 23 2.73 -2.69 -6.10
C VAL A 23 3.50 -2.23 -7.34
N VAL A 24 4.81 -2.40 -7.34
CA VAL A 24 5.66 -1.97 -8.45
C VAL A 24 5.31 -2.70 -9.74
N GLY A 25 5.20 -4.03 -9.69
CA GLY A 25 4.89 -4.86 -10.84
C GLY A 25 3.53 -4.52 -11.45
N PHE A 26 2.55 -4.20 -10.61
CA PHE A 26 1.23 -3.78 -11.06
C PHE A 26 1.25 -2.40 -11.73
N LEU A 27 1.92 -1.40 -11.13
CA LEU A 27 2.07 -0.07 -11.73
C LEU A 27 2.78 -0.14 -13.09
N GLU A 28 3.82 -0.97 -13.21
CA GLU A 28 4.52 -1.22 -14.47
C GLU A 28 3.63 -1.88 -15.52
N ALA A 29 2.82 -2.87 -15.12
CA ALA A 29 1.86 -3.54 -16.01
C ALA A 29 0.79 -2.57 -16.53
N LEU A 30 0.32 -1.65 -15.68
CA LEU A 30 -0.59 -0.57 -16.07
C LEU A 30 0.07 0.59 -16.82
N LYS A 31 1.41 0.61 -16.89
CA LYS A 31 2.21 1.72 -17.45
C LYS A 31 1.92 3.05 -16.76
N VAL A 32 1.73 3.00 -15.45
CA VAL A 32 1.67 4.20 -14.61
C VAL A 32 3.10 4.64 -14.33
N ASP A 33 3.44 5.87 -14.69
CA ASP A 33 4.74 6.44 -14.35
C ASP A 33 4.80 6.73 -12.84
N TYR A 34 5.83 6.21 -12.18
CA TYR A 34 6.07 6.41 -10.75
C TYR A 34 7.54 6.72 -10.45
N THR A 35 7.80 7.34 -9.30
CA THR A 35 9.13 7.60 -8.76
C THR A 35 9.35 6.70 -7.54
N PRO A 36 10.25 5.71 -7.62
CA PRO A 36 10.64 4.94 -6.45
C PRO A 36 11.50 5.79 -5.52
N LEU A 37 11.16 5.79 -4.23
CA LEU A 37 11.88 6.49 -3.18
C LEU A 37 12.31 5.48 -2.13
N ASP A 38 13.58 5.10 -2.15
CA ASP A 38 14.11 4.14 -1.19
C ASP A 38 14.27 4.79 0.19
N ILE A 39 13.75 4.17 1.25
CA ILE A 39 13.85 4.61 2.64
C ILE A 39 14.96 3.89 3.41
N ALA A 40 15.46 2.76 2.88
CA ALA A 40 16.43 1.95 3.60
C ALA A 40 17.85 2.53 3.56
N CYS A 41 18.17 3.28 2.50
CA CYS A 41 19.47 3.93 2.33
C CYS A 41 19.39 5.46 2.19
N ASN A 42 18.20 6.04 2.40
CA ASN A 42 17.99 7.48 2.31
C ASN A 42 17.08 7.93 3.46
N GLU A 43 17.70 8.62 4.41
CA GLU A 43 17.09 9.12 5.63
C GLU A 43 16.02 10.19 5.35
N ASP A 44 16.26 11.10 4.40
CA ASP A 44 15.28 12.13 4.02
C ASP A 44 13.97 11.49 3.53
N ASN A 45 14.07 10.44 2.70
CA ASN A 45 12.90 9.70 2.24
C ASN A 45 12.18 8.98 3.40
N ARG A 46 12.95 8.37 4.30
CA ARG A 46 12.43 7.68 5.50
C ARG A 46 11.65 8.64 6.38
N MET A 47 12.25 9.78 6.73
CA MET A 47 11.62 10.82 7.53
C MET A 47 10.40 11.40 6.83
N TRP A 48 10.51 11.73 5.54
CA TRP A 48 9.40 12.29 4.78
C TRP A 48 8.21 11.33 4.76
N MET A 49 8.43 10.05 4.49
CA MET A 49 7.37 9.05 4.51
C MET A 49 6.67 9.02 5.87
N ARG A 50 7.42 8.86 6.97
CA ARG A 50 6.85 8.76 8.32
C ARG A 50 6.07 10.02 8.74
N GLN A 51 6.52 11.20 8.31
CA GLN A 51 5.86 12.48 8.62
C GLN A 51 4.60 12.73 7.79
N ASN A 52 4.52 12.21 6.57
CA ASN A 52 3.43 12.49 5.63
C ASN A 52 2.37 11.38 5.59
N VAL A 53 2.61 10.21 6.17
CA VAL A 53 1.54 9.23 6.43
C VAL A 53 0.57 9.80 7.47
N PRO A 54 -0.75 9.86 7.20
CA PRO A 54 -1.75 10.36 8.14
C PRO A 54 -1.76 9.57 9.45
N GLU A 55 -1.96 10.26 10.56
CA GLU A 55 -1.90 9.66 11.91
C GLU A 55 -2.95 8.54 12.10
N ASP A 56 -4.12 8.67 11.50
CA ASP A 56 -5.19 7.67 11.51
C ASP A 56 -4.90 6.43 10.64
N LYS A 57 -3.87 6.52 9.80
CA LYS A 57 -3.39 5.44 8.92
C LYS A 57 -2.07 4.83 9.38
N LYS A 58 -1.48 5.34 10.45
CA LYS A 58 -0.28 4.74 11.04
C LYS A 58 -0.64 3.46 11.81
N PRO A 59 0.24 2.45 11.82
CA PRO A 59 0.08 1.28 12.67
C PRO A 59 0.15 1.66 14.16
N ALA A 60 -0.22 0.74 15.04
CA ALA A 60 -0.37 1.00 16.49
C ALA A 60 0.91 1.51 17.17
N ASN A 61 2.08 1.17 16.65
CA ASN A 61 3.38 1.66 17.12
C ASN A 61 3.83 2.98 16.47
N GLY A 62 3.08 3.48 15.49
CA GLY A 62 3.32 4.78 14.85
C GLY A 62 4.31 4.75 13.69
N ILE A 63 4.98 3.62 13.40
CA ILE A 63 5.99 3.54 12.34
C ILE A 63 5.38 2.89 11.08
N PRO A 64 5.06 3.67 10.02
CA PRO A 64 4.57 3.09 8.77
C PRO A 64 5.67 2.28 8.06
N LEU A 65 5.31 1.08 7.61
CA LEU A 65 6.16 0.20 6.81
C LEU A 65 5.92 0.39 5.29
N PRO A 66 6.93 0.20 4.43
CA PRO A 66 6.73 0.22 2.98
C PRO A 66 6.00 -1.05 2.48
N PRO A 67 5.33 -1.00 1.30
CA PRO A 67 5.22 0.15 0.41
C PRO A 67 4.24 1.22 0.93
N GLN A 68 4.58 2.49 0.72
CA GLN A 68 3.66 3.62 0.96
C GLN A 68 3.53 4.46 -0.31
N ILE A 69 2.30 4.72 -0.73
CA ILE A 69 1.99 5.30 -2.04
C ILE A 69 1.42 6.70 -1.87
N PHE A 70 1.97 7.64 -2.63
CA PHE A 70 1.55 9.04 -2.63
C PHE A 70 1.37 9.53 -4.07
N ASN A 71 0.41 10.42 -4.27
CA ASN A 71 0.33 11.26 -5.47
C ASN A 71 0.82 12.66 -5.10
N GLU A 72 2.05 12.97 -5.49
CA GLU A 72 2.76 14.18 -5.09
C GLU A 72 2.96 14.29 -3.57
N GLU A 73 2.08 15.02 -2.87
CA GLU A 73 2.06 15.15 -1.40
C GLU A 73 0.80 14.52 -0.78
N SER A 74 -0.16 14.09 -1.61
CA SER A 74 -1.38 13.46 -1.16
C SER A 74 -1.12 11.98 -0.89
N TYR A 75 -1.44 11.53 0.32
CA TYR A 75 -1.40 10.11 0.66
C TYR A 75 -2.48 9.34 -0.10
N CYS A 76 -2.09 8.27 -0.78
CA CYS A 76 -3.02 7.34 -1.43
C CYS A 76 -3.34 6.17 -0.51
N GLY A 77 -2.30 5.52 0.04
CA GLY A 77 -2.46 4.39 0.94
C GLY A 77 -1.19 3.55 1.08
N ASP A 78 -1.30 2.53 1.92
CA ASP A 78 -0.37 1.44 2.11
C ASP A 78 -0.66 0.29 1.13
N TYR A 79 -0.03 -0.86 1.34
CA TYR A 79 -0.26 -2.06 0.54
C TYR A 79 -1.71 -2.55 0.64
N ASP A 80 -2.28 -2.63 1.84
CA ASP A 80 -3.60 -3.24 2.04
C ASP A 80 -4.68 -2.39 1.33
N THR A 81 -4.60 -1.06 1.47
CA THR A 81 -5.49 -0.14 0.75
C THR A 81 -5.31 -0.24 -0.78
N PHE A 82 -4.08 -0.45 -1.25
CA PHE A 82 -3.81 -0.68 -2.67
C PHE A 82 -4.38 -2.01 -3.16
N PHE A 83 -4.26 -3.06 -2.35
CA PHE A 83 -4.78 -4.39 -2.66
C PHE A 83 -6.30 -4.38 -2.79
N ASP A 84 -7.01 -3.75 -1.84
CA ASP A 84 -8.46 -3.54 -1.93
C ASP A 84 -8.84 -2.82 -3.22
N ALA A 85 -8.15 -1.72 -3.56
CA ALA A 85 -8.39 -0.98 -4.79
C ALA A 85 -8.10 -1.81 -6.06
N LYS A 86 -7.12 -2.71 -6.01
CA LYS A 86 -6.76 -3.62 -7.11
C LYS A 86 -7.86 -4.65 -7.33
N GLU A 87 -8.40 -5.25 -6.27
CA GLU A 87 -9.52 -6.21 -6.35
C GLU A 87 -10.80 -5.53 -6.87
N ASP A 88 -11.09 -4.32 -6.40
CA ASP A 88 -12.24 -3.53 -6.83
C ASP A 88 -12.07 -2.91 -8.24
N ASN A 89 -10.91 -3.05 -8.88
CA ASN A 89 -10.55 -2.38 -10.13
C ASN A 89 -10.67 -0.84 -10.06
N LEU A 90 -10.35 -0.26 -8.90
CA LEU A 90 -10.40 1.18 -8.60
C LEU A 90 -9.00 1.81 -8.41
N VAL A 91 -7.96 1.21 -8.99
CA VAL A 91 -6.58 1.63 -8.76
C VAL A 91 -6.30 3.05 -9.30
N TYR A 92 -6.93 3.48 -10.40
CA TYR A 92 -6.71 4.84 -10.87
C TYR A 92 -7.29 5.85 -9.87
N THR A 93 -8.49 5.60 -9.34
CA THR A 93 -9.09 6.41 -8.28
C THR A 93 -8.25 6.41 -7.01
N PHE A 94 -7.74 5.25 -6.57
CA PHE A 94 -6.83 5.13 -5.44
C PHE A 94 -5.57 6.00 -5.61
N LEU A 95 -4.98 5.98 -6.81
CA LEU A 95 -3.82 6.82 -7.15
C LEU A 95 -4.19 8.30 -7.37
N GLY A 96 -5.48 8.66 -7.33
CA GLY A 96 -5.95 10.01 -7.67
C GLY A 96 -5.73 10.38 -9.14
N LEU A 97 -5.71 9.39 -10.03
CA LEU A 97 -5.55 9.53 -11.48
C LEU A 97 -6.90 9.35 -12.18
N PRO A 98 -7.14 10.05 -13.30
CA PRO A 98 -8.31 9.77 -14.12
C PRO A 98 -8.18 8.39 -14.78
N PRO A 99 -9.20 7.50 -14.68
CA PRO A 99 -9.14 6.20 -15.33
C PRO A 99 -9.10 6.38 -16.86
N PRO A 100 -8.24 5.62 -17.57
CA PRO A 100 -8.10 5.77 -19.02
C PRO A 100 -9.37 5.29 -19.74
N PRO A 101 -9.74 5.92 -20.88
CA PRO A 101 -10.92 5.52 -21.64
C PRO A 101 -10.88 4.04 -22.04
N GLY A 102 -11.96 3.30 -21.77
CA GLY A 102 -12.07 1.86 -22.05
C GLY A 102 -11.40 0.95 -21.01
N SER A 103 -10.92 1.50 -19.88
CA SER A 103 -10.64 0.69 -18.69
C SER A 103 -11.92 0.23 -18.02
N LYS A 104 -11.86 -0.88 -17.29
CA LYS A 104 -12.99 -1.37 -16.47
C LYS A 104 -13.50 -0.29 -15.52
N GLU A 105 -12.58 0.45 -14.90
CA GLU A 105 -12.89 1.54 -13.97
C GLU A 105 -13.67 2.68 -14.66
N ALA A 106 -13.24 3.11 -15.85
CA ALA A 106 -13.96 4.13 -16.61
C ALA A 106 -15.38 3.68 -16.99
N GLU A 107 -15.54 2.40 -17.37
CA GLU A 107 -16.86 1.83 -17.67
C GLU A 107 -17.77 1.74 -16.43
N GLN A 108 -17.20 1.52 -15.25
CA GLN A 108 -17.92 1.45 -13.99
C GLN A 108 -18.38 2.84 -13.53
N ALA A 109 -17.49 3.83 -13.58
CA ALA A 109 -17.85 5.23 -13.32
C ALA A 109 -18.97 5.72 -14.25
N ASP A 110 -18.95 5.35 -15.53
CA ASP A 110 -20.03 5.69 -16.47
C ASP A 110 -21.36 5.00 -16.10
N LYS A 111 -21.33 3.75 -15.60
CA LYS A 111 -22.53 3.04 -15.12
C LYS A 111 -23.08 3.68 -13.84
N ASP A 112 -22.24 4.02 -12.88
CA ASP A 112 -22.64 4.61 -11.60
C ASP A 112 -23.33 5.98 -11.80
N ASN A 113 -22.85 6.78 -12.76
CA ASN A 113 -23.51 8.02 -13.18
C ASN A 113 -24.88 7.81 -13.86
N ILE A 114 -25.19 6.60 -14.35
CA ILE A 114 -26.48 6.27 -14.99
C ILE A 114 -27.50 5.76 -13.96
N VAL A 115 -27.07 5.09 -12.87
CA VAL A 115 -27.97 4.50 -11.86
C VAL A 115 -28.58 5.50 -10.87
N GLU A 116 -28.06 6.74 -10.78
CA GLU A 116 -28.71 7.82 -10.00
C GLU A 116 -30.11 8.18 -10.55
N ASN A 117 -30.52 7.60 -11.69
CA ASN A 117 -31.85 7.73 -12.26
C ASN A 117 -32.57 6.40 -12.60
N GLY A 118 -32.34 5.32 -11.83
CA GLY A 118 -33.22 4.14 -11.93
C GLY A 118 -32.75 2.83 -11.31
N THR A 119 -33.39 2.47 -10.19
CA THR A 119 -33.72 1.11 -9.71
C THR A 119 -32.59 0.09 -9.51
N HIS A 120 -32.31 -0.19 -8.22
CA HIS A 120 -31.62 -1.37 -7.68
C HIS A 120 -31.95 -2.67 -8.43
N ALA A 121 -30.91 -3.37 -8.86
CA ALA A 121 -30.93 -4.82 -9.03
C ALA A 121 -29.59 -5.36 -8.50
N GLU A 122 -29.64 -5.98 -7.32
CA GLU A 122 -28.54 -6.74 -6.75
C GLU A 122 -28.44 -8.08 -7.48
N GLU A 123 -27.27 -8.39 -8.04
CA GLU A 123 -26.93 -9.75 -8.47
C GLU A 123 -25.96 -10.33 -7.44
N ASN A 124 -26.46 -11.27 -6.64
CA ASN A 124 -25.66 -12.12 -5.76
C ASN A 124 -24.84 -13.06 -6.66
N LEU A 125 -23.51 -13.02 -6.53
CA LEU A 125 -22.65 -14.05 -7.11
C LEU A 125 -22.49 -15.22 -6.14
N ASP A 126 -22.54 -16.39 -6.77
CA ASP A 126 -22.64 -17.74 -6.25
C ASP A 126 -21.37 -18.16 -5.52
N ASP A 127 -21.54 -18.61 -4.28
CA ASP A 127 -20.51 -19.09 -3.37
C ASP A 127 -20.33 -20.60 -3.58
N THR A 128 -19.21 -21.02 -4.19
CA THR A 128 -18.79 -22.43 -4.29
C THR A 128 -17.29 -22.52 -4.59
N ILE A 129 -16.47 -22.71 -3.54
CA ILE A 129 -15.44 -23.77 -3.33
C ILE A 129 -14.54 -23.27 -2.19
N GLU A 130 -14.90 -23.57 -0.94
CA GLU A 130 -14.14 -23.20 0.26
C GLU A 130 -13.78 -24.46 1.07
N GLY A 131 -12.56 -24.51 1.59
CA GLY A 131 -12.12 -25.52 2.55
C GLY A 131 -10.74 -26.15 2.34
N GLN A 132 -9.97 -25.77 1.31
CA GLN A 132 -8.55 -26.18 1.19
C GLN A 132 -7.57 -25.05 0.83
N ALA A 133 -8.04 -23.93 0.27
CA ALA A 133 -7.22 -22.75 0.01
C ALA A 133 -7.11 -21.85 1.26
N GLU A 134 -8.17 -21.75 2.05
CA GLU A 134 -8.21 -20.91 3.27
C GLU A 134 -7.13 -21.26 4.30
N GLU A 135 -6.86 -22.55 4.57
CA GLU A 135 -5.86 -22.93 5.58
C GLU A 135 -4.42 -22.58 5.14
N GLU A 136 -4.12 -22.61 3.83
CA GLU A 136 -2.82 -22.18 3.31
C GLU A 136 -2.69 -20.65 3.27
N GLU A 137 -3.78 -19.93 2.95
CA GLU A 137 -3.83 -18.47 2.96
C GLU A 137 -3.74 -17.89 4.38
N GLU A 138 -4.46 -18.46 5.36
CA GLU A 138 -4.38 -18.05 6.77
C GLU A 138 -2.98 -18.23 7.34
N GLN A 139 -2.30 -19.33 6.99
CA GLN A 139 -0.94 -19.60 7.46
C GLN A 139 0.09 -18.69 6.79
N GLU A 140 -0.08 -18.35 5.51
CA GLU A 140 0.78 -17.35 4.85
C GLU A 140 0.56 -15.96 5.46
N GLU A 141 -0.68 -15.55 5.76
CA GLU A 141 -0.94 -14.27 6.43
C GLU A 141 -0.31 -14.17 7.83
N GLU A 142 -0.40 -15.23 8.65
CA GLU A 142 0.17 -15.24 10.00
C GLU A 142 1.71 -15.12 9.95
N ASP A 143 2.36 -15.81 9.01
CA ASP A 143 3.81 -15.69 8.77
C ASP A 143 4.17 -14.27 8.31
N LEU A 144 3.42 -13.67 7.39
CA LEU A 144 3.65 -12.30 6.90
C LEU A 144 3.53 -11.26 8.03
N GLN A 145 2.52 -11.38 8.88
CA GLN A 145 2.31 -10.50 10.04
C GLN A 145 3.48 -10.61 11.04
N SER A 146 3.99 -11.82 11.27
CA SER A 146 5.12 -12.03 12.18
C SER A 146 6.42 -11.37 11.68
N GLU A 147 6.68 -11.42 10.38
CA GLU A 147 7.85 -10.77 9.78
C GLU A 147 7.74 -9.23 9.84
N GLU A 148 6.54 -8.69 9.65
CA GLU A 148 6.28 -7.25 9.74
C GLU A 148 6.45 -6.75 11.18
N GLU A 149 5.98 -7.50 12.18
CA GLU A 149 6.23 -7.17 13.60
C GLU A 149 7.72 -7.19 13.94
N GLU A 150 8.49 -8.14 13.40
CA GLU A 150 9.93 -8.20 13.65
C GLU A 150 10.67 -7.00 13.02
N GLU A 151 10.32 -6.61 11.80
CA GLU A 151 10.90 -5.44 11.15
C GLU A 151 10.52 -4.14 11.88
N LEU A 152 9.30 -4.04 12.38
CA LEU A 152 8.88 -2.92 13.22
C LEU A 152 9.72 -2.78 14.48
N ARG A 153 9.96 -3.89 15.20
CA ARG A 153 10.80 -3.86 16.41
C ARG A 153 12.23 -3.42 16.09
N GLN A 154 12.80 -3.88 14.97
CA GLN A 154 14.13 -3.45 14.56
C GLN A 154 14.18 -1.94 14.25
N LEU A 155 13.14 -1.40 13.60
CA LEU A 155 13.04 0.03 13.30
C LEU A 155 12.84 0.88 14.56
N GLU A 156 12.10 0.39 15.56
CA GLU A 156 11.95 1.04 16.86
C GLU A 156 13.29 1.09 17.61
N GLU A 157 14.04 -0.02 17.63
CA GLU A 157 15.36 -0.09 18.26
C GLU A 157 16.37 0.85 17.56
N GLU A 158 16.33 0.94 16.23
CA GLU A 158 17.17 1.87 15.46
C GLU A 158 16.85 3.33 15.78
N GLU A 159 15.57 3.68 15.91
CA GLU A 159 15.13 5.04 16.25
C GLU A 159 15.50 5.42 17.69
N GLU A 160 15.36 4.51 18.65
CA GLU A 160 15.85 4.73 20.02
C GLU A 160 17.37 4.95 20.07
N ALA A 161 18.13 4.24 19.23
CA ALA A 161 19.58 4.42 19.14
C ALA A 161 19.94 5.77 18.50
N GLU A 162 19.29 6.18 17.41
CA GLU A 162 19.52 7.47 16.76
C GLU A 162 19.21 8.65 17.68
N MET A 163 18.11 8.59 18.44
CA MET A 163 17.77 9.63 19.42
C MET A 163 18.82 9.75 20.54
N GLN A 164 19.39 8.62 20.99
CA GLN A 164 20.45 8.63 22.01
C GLN A 164 21.75 9.22 21.47
N GLU A 165 22.13 8.90 20.23
CA GLU A 165 23.33 9.49 19.61
C GLU A 165 23.19 11.00 19.39
N GLU A 166 22.02 11.50 19.03
CA GLU A 166 21.77 12.93 18.86
C GLU A 166 21.83 13.68 20.20
N GLU A 167 21.30 13.10 21.29
CA GLU A 167 21.38 13.68 22.65
C GLU A 167 22.83 13.68 23.19
N GLU A 168 23.64 12.66 22.88
CA GLU A 168 25.06 12.64 23.27
C GLU A 168 25.95 13.59 22.45
N ALA A 169 25.50 14.00 21.27
CA ALA A 169 26.23 14.91 20.38
C ALA A 169 25.99 16.41 20.69
N GLU A 170 25.00 16.74 21.53
CA GLU A 170 24.65 18.10 21.98
C GLU A 170 25.38 18.54 23.27
#